data_AF-A0A816C0M3-F1
#
_entry.id   AF-A0A816C0M3-F1
#
_cell.length_a   1.000
_cell.length_b   1.000
_cell.length_c   1.000
_cell.angle_alpha   90.00
_cell.angle_beta   90.00
_cell.angle_gamma   90.00
#
_symmetry.space_group_name_H-M   'P 1'
#
loop_
_entity.id
_entity.type
_entity.pdbx_description
1 polymer ?
#
loop_
_entity_poly.entity_id
_entity_poly.type
_entity_poly.pdbx_seq_one_letter_code
_entity_poly.pdbx_strand_id
1 'polypeptide(L)'
;MAIPYDPDYETPNHMILWLDVGIGQPGEYRHLKNAFASNSDPTTHITTKLTERDYGNLIRTKDAVPMIFEGVWILLQVFDNEGDCLRAFEKYRNRRIFFITSGSLGQNIVPQILANYPDVFTNRITQSPFNSIYVFCLDMPFHTEWAINYVDYIQMFDFDADLLTCLTHDIANYFVSEGQYLDQNALPQDALVRFGWAKKLLMRYNDMLNRQTSRELDDLEQLIARAEEMKRSQRPDDNTDEQGSACS
;
A
#
# COMPACT_ATOMS: atom_id res chain seq x y z
N MET A 1 -6.24 9.04 19.81
CA MET A 1 -5.69 7.67 19.81
C MET A 1 -4.22 7.81 19.48
N ALA A 2 -3.32 7.58 20.44
CA ALA A 2 -1.90 7.75 20.22
C ALA A 2 -1.35 6.45 19.62
N ILE A 3 -0.95 6.51 18.36
CA ILE A 3 -0.16 5.46 17.71
C ILE A 3 1.16 5.37 18.51
N PRO A 4 1.66 4.17 18.87
CA PRO A 4 2.98 4.07 19.46
C PRO A 4 3.96 4.70 18.47
N TYR A 5 4.51 5.84 18.88
CA TYR A 5 5.48 6.60 18.11
C TYR A 5 6.76 5.77 18.09
N ASP A 6 6.96 5.03 17.00
CA ASP A 6 8.28 4.63 16.59
C ASP A 6 8.90 5.87 15.93
N PRO A 7 9.87 6.56 16.56
CA PRO A 7 10.50 7.76 16.00
C PRO A 7 11.15 7.51 14.64
N ASP A 8 11.41 6.25 14.30
CA ASP A 8 12.00 5.84 13.02
C ASP A 8 10.94 5.50 11.96
N TYR A 9 9.63 5.60 12.27
CA TYR A 9 8.57 5.40 11.28
C TYR A 9 8.27 6.69 10.51
N GLU A 10 8.89 6.80 9.34
CA GLU A 10 8.48 7.75 8.31
C GLU A 10 6.97 7.58 8.03
N THR A 11 6.21 8.69 7.99
CA THR A 11 4.76 8.62 7.70
C THR A 11 4.57 7.95 6.35
N PRO A 12 3.79 6.86 6.24
CA PRO A 12 3.66 6.10 4.99
C PRO A 12 3.32 7.03 3.81
N ASN A 13 4.17 7.07 2.79
CA ASN A 13 3.96 7.87 1.57
C ASN A 13 2.91 7.27 0.61
N HIS A 14 2.28 6.17 1.02
CA HIS A 14 1.35 5.37 0.26
C HIS A 14 0.07 5.12 1.07
N MET A 15 -1.05 5.01 0.38
CA MET A 15 -2.35 4.87 1.02
C MET A 15 -3.36 4.13 0.15
N ILE A 16 -4.33 3.51 0.81
CA ILE A 16 -5.54 3.00 0.19
C ILE A 16 -6.68 3.99 0.46
N LEU A 17 -7.32 4.44 -0.61
CA LEU A 17 -8.62 5.10 -0.55
C LEU A 17 -9.66 4.08 -0.95
N TRP A 18 -10.69 3.88 -0.14
CA TRP A 18 -11.75 2.92 -0.43
C TRP A 18 -13.12 3.60 -0.39
N LEU A 19 -13.76 3.74 -1.54
CA LEU A 19 -15.08 4.32 -1.71
C LEU A 19 -16.10 3.23 -2.05
N ASP A 20 -16.96 2.89 -1.08
CA ASP A 20 -18.09 2.01 -1.35
C ASP A 20 -19.23 2.17 -0.33
N VAL A 21 -20.49 2.13 -0.79
CA VAL A 21 -21.67 2.21 0.09
C VAL A 21 -21.87 0.96 0.94
N GLY A 22 -21.37 -0.19 0.48
CA GLY A 22 -21.44 -1.49 1.14
C GLY A 22 -20.32 -1.73 2.15
N ILE A 23 -19.30 -0.87 2.24
CA ILE A 23 -18.14 -1.16 3.10
C ILE A 23 -18.50 -1.27 4.59
N GLY A 24 -19.51 -0.55 5.06
CA GLY A 24 -20.00 -0.66 6.44
C GLY A 24 -20.98 -1.82 6.67
N GLN A 25 -21.37 -2.56 5.62
CA GLN A 25 -22.37 -3.61 5.71
C GLN A 25 -21.73 -4.94 6.15
N PRO A 26 -22.37 -5.67 7.09
CA PRO A 26 -21.88 -6.97 7.53
C PRO A 26 -21.82 -7.99 6.39
N GLY A 27 -20.69 -8.71 6.28
CA GLY A 27 -20.52 -9.80 5.31
C GLY A 27 -20.05 -9.35 3.92
N GLU A 28 -20.16 -8.07 3.60
CA GLU A 28 -19.59 -7.50 2.38
C GLU A 28 -18.06 -7.42 2.47
N TYR A 29 -17.38 -7.67 1.35
CA TYR A 29 -15.92 -7.57 1.20
C TYR A 29 -15.14 -8.40 2.22
N ARG A 30 -15.63 -9.60 2.55
CA ARG A 30 -15.09 -10.42 3.64
C ARG A 30 -13.58 -10.65 3.50
N HIS A 31 -13.07 -10.98 2.32
CA HIS A 31 -11.65 -11.27 2.15
C HIS A 31 -10.83 -9.98 2.26
N LEU A 32 -11.26 -8.93 1.58
CA LEU A 32 -10.57 -7.64 1.58
C LEU A 32 -10.54 -6.99 2.97
N LYS A 33 -11.65 -7.01 3.72
CA LYS A 33 -11.70 -6.50 5.10
C LYS A 33 -10.79 -7.27 6.05
N ASN A 34 -10.64 -8.58 5.84
CA ASN A 34 -9.79 -9.45 6.65
C ASN A 34 -8.29 -9.20 6.46
N ALA A 35 -7.89 -8.62 5.33
CA ALA A 35 -6.51 -8.24 5.04
C ALA A 35 -6.02 -7.08 5.91
N PHE A 36 -6.97 -6.32 6.47
CA PHE A 36 -6.71 -5.17 7.31
C PHE A 36 -6.81 -5.49 8.80
N ALA A 37 -5.82 -5.04 9.54
CA ALA A 37 -5.75 -5.14 10.98
C ALA A 37 -5.25 -3.83 11.59
N SER A 38 -5.54 -3.63 12.87
CA SER A 38 -5.14 -2.45 13.63
C SER A 38 -4.42 -2.85 14.91
N ASN A 39 -3.54 -1.97 15.39
CA ASN A 39 -2.93 -2.07 16.70
C ASN A 39 -3.69 -1.18 17.71
N SER A 40 -5.00 -1.38 17.78
CA SER A 40 -5.95 -0.51 18.51
C SER A 40 -5.63 -0.33 19.99
N ASP A 41 -4.82 -1.21 20.57
CA ASP A 41 -4.29 -1.08 21.92
C ASP A 41 -2.75 -0.92 21.88
N PRO A 42 -2.23 0.30 22.13
CA PRO A 42 -0.79 0.56 22.13
C PRO A 42 -0.04 -0.18 23.26
N THR A 43 -0.75 -0.72 24.26
CA THR A 43 -0.16 -1.51 25.34
C THR A 43 0.05 -2.97 24.94
N THR A 44 -0.59 -3.43 23.87
CA THR A 44 -0.43 -4.78 23.34
C THR A 44 0.33 -4.71 22.01
N HIS A 45 1.35 -5.55 21.85
CA HIS A 45 1.97 -5.76 20.53
C HIS A 45 1.12 -6.67 19.63
N ILE A 46 -0.17 -6.86 19.94
CA ILE A 46 -1.04 -7.82 19.30
C ILE A 46 -1.90 -7.08 18.28
N THR A 47 -1.65 -7.35 17.00
CA THR A 47 -2.51 -6.85 15.94
C THR A 47 -3.87 -7.54 16.00
N THR A 48 -4.94 -6.75 15.98
CA THR A 48 -6.32 -7.23 15.98
C THR A 48 -6.97 -6.96 14.65
N LYS A 49 -7.69 -7.96 14.12
CA LYS A 49 -8.48 -7.77 12.89
C LYS A 49 -9.54 -6.70 13.14
N LEU A 50 -9.77 -5.86 12.14
CA LEU A 50 -10.86 -4.90 12.20
C LEU A 50 -12.20 -5.62 12.25
N THR A 51 -13.08 -5.12 13.10
CA THR A 51 -14.48 -5.52 13.15
C THR A 51 -15.32 -4.64 12.23
N GLU A 52 -16.53 -5.09 11.90
CA GLU A 52 -17.50 -4.27 11.14
C GLU A 52 -17.77 -2.91 11.81
N ARG A 53 -17.77 -2.88 13.15
CA ARG A 53 -17.93 -1.64 13.91
C ARG A 53 -16.77 -0.68 13.67
N ASP A 54 -15.56 -1.19 13.48
CA ASP A 54 -14.39 -0.36 13.21
C ASP A 54 -14.48 0.30 11.85
N TYR A 55 -14.93 -0.41 10.81
CA TYR A 55 -15.22 0.19 9.49
C TYR A 55 -16.29 1.28 9.58
N GLY A 56 -17.36 1.04 10.35
CA GLY A 56 -18.37 2.07 10.63
C GLY A 56 -17.79 3.32 11.32
N ASN A 57 -16.77 3.17 12.17
CA ASN A 57 -16.06 4.29 12.78
C ASN A 57 -15.13 4.98 11.78
N LEU A 58 -14.42 4.24 10.93
CA LEU A 58 -13.52 4.77 9.90
C LEU A 58 -14.25 5.67 8.89
N ILE A 59 -15.47 5.28 8.48
CA ILE A 59 -16.34 6.12 7.63
C ILE A 59 -16.64 7.47 8.31
N ARG A 60 -16.85 7.46 9.63
CA ARG A 60 -17.21 8.66 10.40
C ARG A 60 -16.03 9.59 10.70
N THR A 61 -14.83 9.05 10.89
CA THR A 61 -13.64 9.86 11.21
C THR A 61 -13.20 10.72 10.03
N LYS A 62 -13.43 10.27 8.80
CA LYS A 62 -13.06 11.00 7.55
C LYS A 62 -11.59 11.39 7.45
N ASP A 63 -10.73 10.75 8.23
CA ASP A 63 -9.28 10.93 8.22
C ASP A 63 -8.59 9.60 7.89
N ALA A 64 -7.40 9.69 7.31
CA ALA A 64 -6.58 8.53 7.02
C ALA A 64 -6.03 7.96 8.32
N VAL A 65 -6.19 6.65 8.51
CA VAL A 65 -5.76 5.93 9.71
C VAL A 65 -4.64 4.96 9.33
N PRO A 66 -3.50 4.95 10.04
CA PRO A 66 -2.47 3.95 9.81
C PRO A 66 -2.95 2.58 10.28
N MET A 67 -2.75 1.58 9.43
CA MET A 67 -3.22 0.22 9.63
C MET A 67 -2.22 -0.77 9.08
N ILE A 68 -2.36 -2.04 9.50
CA ILE A 68 -1.55 -3.15 8.98
C ILE A 68 -2.38 -3.85 7.91
N PHE A 69 -1.93 -3.74 6.66
CA PHE A 69 -2.43 -4.49 5.51
C PHE A 69 -1.46 -5.63 5.21
N GLU A 70 -1.91 -6.87 5.38
CA GLU A 70 -1.11 -8.08 5.13
C GLU A 70 0.31 -8.05 5.77
N GLY A 71 0.42 -7.44 6.95
CA GLY A 71 1.68 -7.35 7.70
C GLY A 71 2.57 -6.14 7.37
N VAL A 72 2.08 -5.21 6.54
CA VAL A 72 2.75 -3.95 6.17
C VAL A 72 1.90 -2.75 6.59
N TRP A 73 2.53 -1.68 7.06
CA TRP A 73 1.84 -0.45 7.43
C TRP A 73 1.39 0.32 6.19
N ILE A 74 0.12 0.73 6.18
CA ILE A 74 -0.47 1.56 5.13
C ILE A 74 -1.44 2.55 5.75
N LEU A 75 -1.63 3.70 5.12
CA LEU A 75 -2.74 4.59 5.46
C LEU A 75 -4.01 4.09 4.78
N LEU A 76 -5.08 3.86 5.53
CA LEU A 76 -6.40 3.56 4.99
C LEU A 76 -7.34 4.75 5.25
N GLN A 77 -8.07 5.16 4.22
CA GLN A 77 -9.21 6.06 4.39
C GLN A 77 -10.42 5.52 3.63
N VAL A 78 -11.55 5.46 4.33
CA VAL A 78 -12.79 4.84 3.84
C VAL A 78 -13.86 5.92 3.63
N PHE A 79 -14.67 5.76 2.58
CA PHE A 79 -15.76 6.66 2.23
C PHE A 79 -17.00 5.88 1.81
N ASP A 80 -18.16 6.44 2.13
CA ASP A 80 -19.47 6.05 1.59
C ASP A 80 -20.06 7.17 0.70
N ASN A 81 -19.29 8.24 0.45
CA ASN A 81 -19.70 9.42 -0.29
C ASN A 81 -18.60 9.89 -1.27
N GLU A 82 -18.97 10.11 -2.53
CA GLU A 82 -18.07 10.54 -3.60
C GLU A 82 -17.41 11.90 -3.32
N GLY A 83 -18.17 12.87 -2.81
CA GLY A 83 -17.69 14.22 -2.55
C GLY A 83 -16.61 14.27 -1.46
N ASP A 84 -16.74 13.44 -0.42
CA ASP A 84 -15.73 13.30 0.62
C ASP A 84 -14.46 12.63 0.08
N CYS A 85 -14.63 11.62 -0.79
CA CYS A 85 -13.53 10.95 -1.46
C CYS A 85 -12.74 11.89 -2.38
N LEU A 86 -13.42 12.71 -3.20
CA LEU A 86 -12.78 13.71 -4.06
C LEU A 86 -11.94 14.72 -3.29
N ARG A 87 -12.41 15.15 -2.10
CA ARG A 87 -11.62 16.06 -1.25
C ARG A 87 -10.37 15.38 -0.67
N ALA A 88 -10.42 14.07 -0.44
CA ALA A 88 -9.25 13.32 -0.02
C ALA A 88 -8.19 13.22 -1.14
N PHE A 89 -8.61 13.05 -2.40
CA PHE A 89 -7.67 13.08 -3.53
C PHE A 89 -6.89 14.39 -3.62
N GLU A 90 -7.56 15.55 -3.47
CA GLU A 90 -6.85 16.84 -3.43
C GLU A 90 -5.89 16.94 -2.22
N LYS A 91 -6.34 16.48 -1.04
CA LYS A 91 -5.53 16.51 0.19
C LYS A 91 -4.27 15.65 0.09
N TYR A 92 -4.31 14.52 -0.62
CA TYR A 92 -3.23 13.53 -0.66
C TYR A 92 -2.61 13.30 -2.04
N ARG A 93 -2.78 14.24 -2.98
CA ARG A 93 -2.27 14.11 -4.36
C ARG A 93 -0.75 13.89 -4.47
N ASN A 94 -0.01 14.19 -3.40
CA ASN A 94 1.43 13.97 -3.32
C ASN A 94 1.83 12.58 -2.79
N ARG A 95 0.87 11.70 -2.54
CA ARG A 95 1.08 10.33 -2.06
C ARG A 95 0.79 9.31 -3.15
N ARG A 96 1.32 8.10 -2.99
CA ARG A 96 0.91 6.95 -3.79
C ARG A 96 -0.49 6.49 -3.36
N ILE A 97 -1.48 6.58 -4.24
CA ILE A 97 -2.85 6.15 -3.95
C ILE A 97 -3.15 4.83 -4.67
N PHE A 98 -3.64 3.86 -3.92
CA PHE A 98 -4.34 2.68 -4.43
C PHE A 98 -5.83 2.88 -4.15
N PHE A 99 -6.63 3.05 -5.21
CA PHE A 99 -8.03 3.42 -5.09
C PHE A 99 -8.94 2.23 -5.31
N ILE A 100 -9.77 1.89 -4.34
CA ILE A 100 -10.76 0.82 -4.42
C ILE A 100 -12.16 1.44 -4.50
N THR A 101 -12.98 1.01 -5.44
CA THR A 101 -14.37 1.47 -5.55
C THR A 101 -15.29 0.41 -6.15
N SER A 102 -16.61 0.56 -6.01
CA SER A 102 -17.56 -0.27 -6.77
C SER A 102 -17.72 0.24 -8.20
N GLY A 103 -18.21 -0.63 -9.09
CA GLY A 103 -18.54 -0.27 -10.47
C GLY A 103 -19.44 0.97 -10.58
N SER A 104 -20.50 1.04 -9.76
CA SER A 104 -21.48 2.14 -9.82
C SER A 104 -20.93 3.49 -9.37
N LEU A 105 -20.15 3.52 -8.28
CA LEU A 105 -19.51 4.77 -7.81
C LEU A 105 -18.31 5.13 -8.68
N GLY A 106 -17.55 4.12 -9.09
CA GLY A 106 -16.40 4.23 -9.99
C GLY A 106 -16.75 4.92 -11.30
N GLN A 107 -17.88 4.56 -11.90
CA GLN A 107 -18.38 5.16 -13.14
C GLN A 107 -18.49 6.69 -13.07
N ASN A 108 -18.85 7.23 -11.91
CA ASN A 108 -19.01 8.67 -11.72
C ASN A 108 -17.72 9.35 -11.27
N ILE A 109 -17.01 8.76 -10.30
CA ILE A 109 -15.89 9.43 -9.63
C ILE A 109 -14.57 9.31 -10.39
N VAL A 110 -14.31 8.18 -11.07
CA VAL A 110 -13.04 7.95 -11.78
C VAL A 110 -12.80 8.99 -12.88
N PRO A 111 -13.78 9.30 -13.76
CA PRO A 111 -13.62 10.38 -14.74
C PRO A 111 -13.27 11.72 -14.10
N GLN A 112 -13.89 12.05 -12.96
CA GLN A 112 -13.66 13.31 -12.26
C GLN A 112 -12.26 13.36 -11.63
N ILE A 113 -11.79 12.25 -11.06
CA ILE A 113 -10.43 12.18 -10.49
C ILE A 113 -9.40 12.34 -11.59
N LEU A 114 -9.53 11.61 -12.71
CA LEU A 114 -8.56 11.67 -13.80
C LEU A 114 -8.58 13.02 -14.53
N ALA A 115 -9.73 13.71 -14.58
CA ALA A 115 -9.81 15.05 -15.14
C ALA A 115 -9.17 16.13 -14.24
N ASN A 116 -9.34 16.03 -12.92
CA ASN A 116 -8.91 17.07 -11.97
C ASN A 116 -7.51 16.82 -11.37
N TYR A 117 -7.12 15.55 -11.25
CA TYR A 117 -5.90 15.10 -10.55
C TYR A 117 -5.14 14.01 -11.35
N PRO A 118 -4.82 14.24 -12.64
CA PRO A 118 -4.20 13.22 -13.50
C PRO A 118 -2.81 12.77 -13.02
N ASP A 119 -2.11 13.63 -12.27
CA ASP A 119 -0.78 13.36 -11.73
C ASP A 119 -0.78 12.30 -10.62
N VAL A 120 -1.92 12.06 -9.96
CA VAL A 120 -2.05 11.06 -8.89
C VAL A 120 -1.78 9.65 -9.38
N PHE A 121 -2.21 9.34 -10.60
CA PHE A 121 -2.05 8.03 -11.21
C PHE A 121 -1.01 8.01 -12.34
N THR A 122 -0.10 8.98 -12.35
CA THR A 122 0.97 9.06 -13.35
C THR A 122 2.33 8.93 -12.68
N ASN A 123 3.19 8.08 -13.24
CA ASN A 123 4.57 7.96 -12.80
C ASN A 123 5.32 9.24 -13.16
N ARG A 124 5.86 9.94 -12.15
CA ARG A 124 6.54 11.22 -12.36
C ARG A 124 7.82 11.11 -13.20
N ILE A 125 8.45 9.93 -13.23
CA ILE A 125 9.69 9.67 -13.95
C ILE A 125 9.36 9.23 -15.38
N THR A 126 8.57 8.17 -15.54
CA THR A 126 8.29 7.57 -16.86
C THR A 126 7.14 8.25 -17.60
N GLN A 127 6.37 9.10 -16.92
CA GLN A 127 5.12 9.70 -17.41
C GLN A 127 4.08 8.66 -17.85
N SER A 128 4.23 7.42 -17.40
CA SER A 128 3.30 6.33 -17.70
C SER A 128 2.21 6.26 -16.64
N PRO A 129 0.97 5.87 -17.00
CA PRO A 129 -0.10 5.68 -16.05
C PRO A 129 0.17 4.48 -15.12
N PHE A 130 -0.52 4.49 -13.98
CA PHE A 130 -0.50 3.41 -13.00
C PHE A 130 -1.87 2.74 -12.93
N ASN A 131 -1.88 1.42 -13.11
CA ASN A 131 -3.05 0.57 -12.87
C ASN A 131 -3.34 0.48 -11.35
N SER A 132 -3.87 1.54 -10.76
CA SER A 132 -4.08 1.64 -9.31
C SER A 132 -5.50 2.05 -8.93
N ILE A 133 -6.45 1.85 -9.86
CA ILE A 133 -7.88 1.95 -9.62
C ILE A 133 -8.47 0.54 -9.71
N TYR A 134 -8.93 0.01 -8.58
CA TYR A 134 -9.50 -1.33 -8.43
C TYR A 134 -11.02 -1.22 -8.32
N VAL A 135 -11.73 -1.72 -9.32
CA VAL A 135 -13.18 -1.63 -9.42
C VAL A 135 -13.79 -2.99 -9.11
N PHE A 136 -14.52 -3.09 -8.02
CA PHE A 136 -15.30 -4.28 -7.68
C PHE A 136 -16.73 -4.18 -8.23
N CYS A 137 -17.15 -5.15 -9.03
CA CYS A 137 -18.51 -5.16 -9.58
C CYS A 137 -18.99 -6.55 -9.99
N LEU A 138 -20.25 -6.86 -9.65
CA LEU A 138 -20.87 -8.15 -10.02
C LEU A 138 -21.27 -8.22 -11.51
N ASP A 139 -21.61 -7.08 -12.12
CA ASP A 139 -21.96 -6.99 -13.55
C ASP A 139 -20.80 -6.37 -14.35
N MET A 140 -19.74 -7.15 -14.57
CA MET A 140 -18.57 -6.69 -15.33
C MET A 140 -18.93 -6.22 -16.75
N PRO A 141 -19.78 -6.93 -17.55
CA PRO A 141 -20.14 -6.45 -18.88
C PRO A 141 -20.75 -5.04 -18.88
N PHE A 142 -21.64 -4.74 -17.94
CA PHE A 142 -22.23 -3.41 -17.81
C PHE A 142 -21.18 -2.33 -17.51
N HIS A 143 -20.28 -2.58 -16.55
CA HIS A 143 -19.28 -1.58 -16.17
C HIS A 143 -18.09 -1.48 -17.13
N THR A 144 -17.87 -2.49 -17.98
CA THR A 144 -16.79 -2.45 -18.99
C THR A 144 -17.00 -1.33 -20.00
N GLU A 145 -18.25 -0.99 -20.31
CA GLU A 145 -18.60 0.05 -21.31
C GLU A 145 -17.97 1.41 -20.97
N TRP A 146 -17.98 1.82 -19.69
CA TRP A 146 -17.35 3.08 -19.28
C TRP A 146 -15.87 2.91 -18.96
N ALA A 147 -15.49 1.76 -18.35
CA ALA A 147 -14.13 1.52 -17.87
C ALA A 147 -13.11 1.38 -19.00
N ILE A 148 -13.52 0.95 -20.20
CA ILE A 148 -12.62 0.82 -21.36
C ILE A 148 -11.92 2.13 -21.74
N ASN A 149 -12.53 3.28 -21.44
CA ASN A 149 -11.93 4.59 -21.68
C ASN A 149 -10.77 4.92 -20.72
N TYR A 150 -10.57 4.08 -19.70
CA TYR A 150 -9.58 4.25 -18.63
C TYR A 150 -8.80 2.96 -18.35
N VAL A 151 -8.67 2.09 -19.37
CA VAL A 151 -8.05 0.76 -19.25
C VAL A 151 -6.60 0.82 -18.75
N ASP A 152 -5.90 1.93 -18.97
CA ASP A 152 -4.53 2.16 -18.49
C ASP A 152 -4.45 2.51 -16.99
N TYR A 153 -5.59 2.63 -16.30
CA TYR A 153 -5.67 2.97 -14.88
C TYR A 153 -6.49 1.96 -14.07
N ILE A 154 -7.50 1.36 -14.71
CA ILE A 154 -8.52 0.54 -14.06
C ILE A 154 -8.21 -0.95 -14.19
N GLN A 155 -8.40 -1.66 -13.08
CA GLN A 155 -8.49 -3.11 -13.01
C GLN A 155 -9.86 -3.47 -12.43
N MET A 156 -10.61 -4.37 -13.09
CA MET A 156 -11.97 -4.75 -12.69
C MET A 156 -12.01 -6.19 -12.15
N PHE A 157 -12.82 -6.41 -11.11
CA PHE A 157 -12.95 -7.70 -10.43
C PHE A 157 -14.41 -7.96 -10.04
N ASP A 158 -14.85 -9.20 -10.18
CA ASP A 158 -16.16 -9.70 -9.72
C ASP A 158 -16.07 -10.50 -8.41
N PHE A 159 -14.86 -10.83 -7.96
CA PHE A 159 -14.58 -11.45 -6.67
C PHE A 159 -13.61 -10.60 -5.83
N ASP A 160 -13.93 -10.41 -4.55
CA ASP A 160 -13.10 -9.61 -3.63
C ASP A 160 -11.75 -10.26 -3.31
N ALA A 161 -11.67 -11.60 -3.39
CA ALA A 161 -10.43 -12.35 -3.23
C ALA A 161 -9.44 -12.10 -4.38
N ASP A 162 -9.93 -12.00 -5.62
CA ASP A 162 -9.08 -11.72 -6.79
C ASP A 162 -8.57 -10.28 -6.75
N LEU A 163 -9.45 -9.34 -6.38
CA LEU A 163 -9.07 -7.95 -6.12
C LEU A 163 -7.98 -7.87 -5.05
N LEU A 164 -8.18 -8.53 -3.90
CA LEU A 164 -7.20 -8.55 -2.82
C LEU A 164 -5.84 -9.11 -3.29
N THR A 165 -5.87 -10.20 -4.04
CA THR A 165 -4.67 -10.87 -4.57
C THR A 165 -3.90 -9.92 -5.50
N CYS A 166 -4.59 -9.26 -6.42
CA CYS A 166 -3.97 -8.31 -7.34
C CYS A 166 -3.45 -7.05 -6.63
N LEU A 167 -4.25 -6.47 -5.74
CA LEU A 167 -3.85 -5.31 -4.93
C LEU A 167 -2.60 -5.60 -4.10
N THR A 168 -2.52 -6.79 -3.49
CA THR A 168 -1.36 -7.22 -2.69
C THR A 168 -0.10 -7.28 -3.55
N HIS A 169 -0.18 -7.83 -4.76
CA HIS A 169 0.93 -7.89 -5.71
C HIS A 169 1.37 -6.50 -6.17
N ASP A 170 0.44 -5.64 -6.52
CA ASP A 170 0.73 -4.28 -7.01
C ASP A 170 1.39 -3.41 -5.93
N ILE A 171 0.92 -3.50 -4.68
CA ILE A 171 1.57 -2.81 -3.56
C ILE A 171 2.98 -3.37 -3.33
N ALA A 172 3.17 -4.68 -3.46
CA ALA A 172 4.50 -5.28 -3.35
C ALA A 172 5.45 -4.74 -4.43
N ASN A 173 5.02 -4.70 -5.69
CA ASN A 173 5.79 -4.18 -6.82
C ASN A 173 6.12 -2.69 -6.67
N TYR A 174 5.20 -1.91 -6.10
CA TYR A 174 5.47 -0.53 -5.73
C TYR A 174 6.64 -0.45 -4.74
N PHE A 175 6.64 -1.25 -3.67
CA PHE A 175 7.74 -1.27 -2.72
C PHE A 175 9.06 -1.79 -3.28
N VAL A 176 9.04 -2.75 -4.22
CA VAL A 176 10.25 -3.14 -4.95
C VAL A 176 10.82 -1.95 -5.72
N SER A 177 9.97 -1.23 -6.46
CA SER A 177 10.38 -0.07 -7.27
C SER A 177 10.94 1.06 -6.41
N GLU A 178 10.28 1.40 -5.30
CA GLU A 178 10.76 2.39 -4.33
C GLU A 178 12.08 1.95 -3.69
N GLY A 179 12.20 0.68 -3.30
CA GLY A 179 13.44 0.15 -2.73
C GLY A 179 14.61 0.23 -3.71
N GLN A 180 14.39 -0.09 -4.99
CA GLN A 180 15.41 0.06 -6.03
C GLN A 180 15.82 1.51 -6.25
N TYR A 181 14.87 2.45 -6.23
CA TYR A 181 15.18 3.87 -6.31
C TYR A 181 16.05 4.33 -5.14
N LEU A 182 15.70 3.94 -3.90
CA LEU A 182 16.48 4.29 -2.71
C LEU A 182 17.88 3.65 -2.74
N ASP A 183 17.99 2.40 -3.17
CA ASP A 183 19.27 1.70 -3.35
C ASP A 183 20.18 2.43 -4.33
N GLN A 184 19.65 2.86 -5.48
CA GLN A 184 20.39 3.63 -6.49
C GLN A 184 20.84 5.01 -5.99
N ASN A 185 20.09 5.61 -5.05
CA ASN A 185 20.41 6.89 -4.43
C ASN A 185 21.26 6.75 -3.15
N ALA A 186 21.91 5.59 -2.96
CA ALA A 186 22.80 5.29 -1.84
C ALA A 186 22.16 5.42 -0.45
N LEU A 187 20.86 5.11 -0.36
CA LEU A 187 20.08 5.02 0.89
C LEU A 187 19.73 3.55 1.20
N PRO A 188 20.71 2.66 1.45
CA PRO A 188 20.47 1.23 1.56
C PRO A 188 19.62 0.85 2.77
N GLN A 189 19.64 1.63 3.85
CA GLN A 189 18.80 1.36 5.02
C GLN A 189 17.32 1.49 4.70
N ASP A 190 16.92 2.56 4.02
CA ASP A 190 15.52 2.79 3.63
C ASP A 190 15.10 1.79 2.54
N ALA A 191 16.00 1.48 1.61
CA ALA A 191 15.78 0.45 0.60
C ALA A 191 15.46 -0.92 1.25
N LEU A 192 16.22 -1.33 2.26
CA LEU A 192 15.97 -2.58 3.00
C LEU A 192 14.60 -2.60 3.68
N VAL A 193 14.12 -1.47 4.19
CA VAL A 193 12.77 -1.38 4.76
C VAL A 193 11.71 -1.65 3.68
N ARG A 194 11.84 -1.01 2.51
CA ARG A 194 10.89 -1.21 1.39
C ARG A 194 10.95 -2.63 0.85
N PHE A 195 12.14 -3.20 0.65
CA PHE A 195 12.29 -4.59 0.22
C PHE A 195 11.72 -5.57 1.25
N GLY A 196 11.89 -5.30 2.54
CA GLY A 196 11.28 -6.09 3.61
C GLY A 196 9.75 -6.10 3.56
N TRP A 197 9.13 -4.95 3.27
CA TRP A 197 7.67 -4.86 3.05
C TRP A 197 7.23 -5.58 1.77
N ALA A 198 7.93 -5.37 0.66
CA ALA A 198 7.67 -6.08 -0.59
C ALA A 198 7.71 -7.60 -0.40
N LYS A 199 8.71 -8.11 0.31
CA LYS A 199 8.89 -9.54 0.58
C LYS A 199 7.72 -10.13 1.34
N LYS A 200 7.26 -9.44 2.41
CA LYS A 200 6.09 -9.86 3.18
C LYS A 200 4.85 -9.97 2.30
N LEU A 201 4.60 -8.98 1.44
CA LEU A 201 3.44 -8.97 0.56
C LEU A 201 3.54 -10.01 -0.56
N LEU A 202 4.72 -10.23 -1.16
CA LEU A 202 4.91 -11.28 -2.18
C LEU A 202 4.75 -12.69 -1.59
N MET A 203 5.20 -12.92 -0.35
CA MET A 203 4.92 -14.18 0.35
C MET A 203 3.41 -14.38 0.54
N ARG A 204 2.69 -13.33 0.96
CA ARG A 204 1.22 -13.38 1.10
C ARG A 204 0.50 -13.61 -0.22
N TYR A 205 0.93 -12.94 -1.28
CA TYR A 205 0.44 -13.15 -2.63
C TYR A 205 0.64 -14.61 -3.08
N ASN A 206 1.83 -15.18 -2.86
CA ASN A 206 2.11 -16.58 -3.18
C ASN A 206 1.26 -17.55 -2.34
N ASP A 207 1.03 -17.27 -1.06
CA ASP A 207 0.11 -18.04 -0.20
C ASP A 207 -1.32 -18.03 -0.77
N MET A 208 -1.83 -16.86 -1.17
CA MET A 208 -3.17 -16.72 -1.78
C MET A 208 -3.29 -17.53 -3.09
N LEU A 209 -2.21 -17.64 -3.85
CA LEU A 209 -2.15 -18.44 -5.08
C LEU A 209 -1.80 -19.92 -4.86
N ASN A 210 -1.55 -20.34 -3.63
CA ASN A 210 -1.01 -21.67 -3.28
C ASN A 210 0.28 -22.02 -4.04
N ARG A 211 1.18 -21.05 -4.23
CA ARG A 211 2.49 -21.21 -4.89
C ARG A 211 3.60 -21.25 -3.84
N GLN A 212 4.51 -22.21 -3.95
CA GLN A 212 5.61 -22.36 -2.98
C GLN A 212 6.75 -21.36 -3.19
N THR A 213 7.03 -20.97 -4.43
CA THR A 213 8.13 -20.06 -4.76
C THR A 213 7.83 -19.35 -6.06
N SER A 214 8.17 -18.06 -6.16
CA SER A 214 8.10 -17.29 -7.39
C SER A 214 9.48 -16.69 -7.69
N ARG A 215 9.80 -16.57 -8.99
CA ARG A 215 11.01 -15.90 -9.46
C ARG A 215 11.13 -14.47 -8.91
N GLU A 216 10.01 -13.80 -8.72
CA GLU A 216 9.95 -12.46 -8.14
C GLU A 216 10.51 -12.41 -6.70
N LEU A 217 10.28 -13.45 -5.89
CA LEU A 217 10.87 -13.54 -4.55
C LEU A 217 12.38 -13.76 -4.63
N ASP A 218 12.85 -14.63 -5.52
CA ASP A 218 14.30 -14.88 -5.71
C ASP A 218 15.02 -13.62 -6.18
N ASP A 219 14.43 -12.87 -7.12
CA ASP A 219 14.95 -11.60 -7.61
C ASP A 219 14.96 -10.55 -6.49
N LEU A 220 13.94 -10.51 -5.62
CA LEU A 220 13.89 -9.62 -4.47
C LEU A 220 14.95 -9.96 -3.41
N GLU A 221 15.22 -11.24 -3.14
CA GLU A 221 16.27 -11.65 -2.20
C GLU A 221 17.65 -11.20 -2.67
N GLN A 222 17.92 -11.20 -3.98
CA GLN A 222 19.15 -10.66 -4.55
C GLN A 222 19.26 -9.14 -4.31
N LEU A 223 18.16 -8.39 -4.46
CA LEU A 223 18.14 -6.96 -4.17
C LEU A 223 18.40 -6.68 -2.68
N ILE A 224 17.82 -7.48 -1.78
CA ILE A 224 18.06 -7.38 -0.34
C ILE A 224 19.54 -7.65 -0.03
N ALA A 225 20.10 -8.75 -0.54
CA ALA A 225 21.50 -9.11 -0.30
C ALA A 225 22.46 -8.00 -0.75
N ARG A 226 22.20 -7.41 -1.92
CA ARG A 226 22.97 -6.26 -2.43
C ARG A 226 22.86 -5.03 -1.52
N ALA A 227 21.66 -4.65 -1.10
CA ALA A 227 21.46 -3.50 -0.22
C ALA A 227 22.11 -3.71 1.16
N GLU A 228 22.10 -4.94 1.68
CA GLU A 228 22.83 -5.29 2.91
C GLU A 228 24.35 -5.13 2.77
N GLU A 229 24.92 -5.55 1.64
CA GLU A 229 26.35 -5.38 1.35
C GLU A 229 26.73 -3.90 1.31
N MET A 230 25.98 -3.07 0.58
CA MET A 230 26.23 -1.63 0.53
C MET A 230 26.15 -0.98 1.92
N LYS A 231 25.16 -1.36 2.73
CA LYS A 231 25.03 -0.87 4.11
C LYS A 231 26.24 -1.25 4.97
N ARG A 232 26.81 -2.45 4.79
CA ARG A 232 28.03 -2.87 5.51
C ARG A 232 29.24 -2.04 5.08
N SER A 233 29.40 -1.77 3.78
CA SER A 233 30.50 -0.94 3.26
C SER A 233 30.42 0.53 3.68
N GLN A 234 29.23 1.03 4.03
CA GLN A 234 29.04 2.40 4.52
C GLN A 234 29.31 2.58 6.02
N ARG A 235 29.48 1.49 6.79
CA ARG A 235 29.85 1.63 8.20
C ARG A 235 31.30 2.10 8.27
N PRO A 236 31.59 3.28 8.85
CA PRO A 236 32.96 3.68 9.07
C PRO A 236 33.65 2.59 9.90
N ASP A 237 34.89 2.25 9.54
CA ASP A 237 35.72 1.34 10.32
C ASP A 237 35.87 1.92 11.73
N ASP A 238 35.05 1.45 12.66
CA ASP A 238 35.03 1.86 14.08
C ASP A 238 36.26 1.31 14.84
N ASN A 239 37.36 1.08 14.14
CA ASN A 239 38.57 0.37 14.58
C ASN A 239 39.85 1.19 14.38
N THR A 240 39.78 2.50 14.60
CA THR A 240 40.96 3.33 14.82
C THR A 240 40.67 4.29 15.96
N ASP A 241 40.84 3.83 17.20
CA ASP A 241 41.35 4.63 18.35
C ASP A 241 41.41 3.79 19.65
N GLU A 242 42.17 2.68 19.62
CA GLU A 242 42.74 2.08 20.84
C GLU A 242 44.23 1.80 20.67
N GLN A 243 45.00 2.79 20.22
CA GLN A 243 46.45 2.79 20.44
C GLN A 243 46.95 4.20 20.77
N GLY A 244 47.14 4.45 22.07
CA GLY A 244 48.12 5.43 22.51
C GLY A 244 47.69 6.39 23.61
N SER A 245 47.51 5.92 24.84
CA SER A 245 47.94 6.71 26.00
C SER A 245 48.29 5.81 27.18
N ALA A 246 49.35 5.03 26.99
CA ALA A 246 50.17 4.53 28.08
C ALA A 246 51.55 5.16 27.92
N CYS A 247 51.72 6.41 28.37
CA CYS A 247 53.03 6.98 28.68
C CYS A 247 52.89 8.19 29.62
N SER A 248 53.51 8.05 30.78
CA SER A 248 53.85 9.04 31.81
C SER A 248 52.88 9.16 32.99
#